data_AF-A0A1Q7T0C7-F1
#
_entry.id   AF-A0A1Q7T0C7-F1
#
_cell.length_a   1.000
_cell.length_b   1.000
_cell.length_c   1.000
_cell.angle_alpha   90.00
_cell.angle_beta   90.00
_cell.angle_gamma   90.00
#
_symmetry.space_group_name_H-M   'P 1'
#
loop_
_entity.id
_entity.type
_entity.pdbx_description
1 polymer ?
#
loop_
_entity_poly.entity_id
_entity_poly.type
_entity_poly.pdbx_seq_one_letter_code
_entity_poly.pdbx_strand_id
1 'polypeptide(L)'
;MEAQFRCAGSDAFVSWVNNTLGIQRTPHVMWNQADDFDFRIMSTPQALEEAIRKRLEEKFTARLAAGFCWPWSKPRSNGTLVDDVVIGDYVRPWNAKSDSGSLAPGIPKESLWAYDSGGVNQIGCVYTAQGFEFDYVGVIFGPDLVYVPEAADWKGEKTKSFDTVVKRSGDRFTQMVKNTYRVLLTRGMKGCYVHFMDKNTENLFRSRVEHTAKVQ
;
A
#
# COMPACT_ATOMS: atom_id res chain seq x y z
N MET A 1 15.67 3.53 -24.45
CA MET A 1 15.24 4.88 -24.06
C MET A 1 14.08 4.80 -23.05
N GLU A 2 12.96 4.12 -23.36
CA GLU A 2 11.82 3.92 -22.43
C GLU A 2 12.17 3.35 -21.04
N ALA A 3 13.10 2.38 -20.94
CA ALA A 3 13.49 1.80 -19.65
C ALA A 3 14.18 2.81 -18.72
N GLN A 4 14.93 3.76 -19.28
CA GLN A 4 15.62 4.80 -18.52
C GLN A 4 14.64 5.85 -18.00
N PHE A 5 13.62 6.20 -18.80
CA PHE A 5 12.52 7.06 -18.37
C PHE A 5 11.63 6.38 -17.31
N ARG A 6 11.38 5.07 -17.43
CA ARG A 6 10.64 4.28 -16.44
C ARG A 6 11.35 4.23 -15.08
N CYS A 7 12.66 4.01 -15.05
CA CYS A 7 13.44 4.10 -13.82
C CYS A 7 13.39 5.52 -13.24
N ALA A 8 13.53 6.55 -14.08
CA ALA A 8 13.49 7.94 -13.62
C ALA A 8 12.15 8.34 -12.98
N GLY A 9 11.01 7.95 -13.57
CA GLY A 9 9.68 8.19 -12.99
C GLY A 9 9.47 7.47 -11.66
N SER A 10 9.96 6.23 -11.54
CA SER A 10 9.95 5.47 -10.28
C SER A 10 10.83 6.13 -9.20
N ASP A 11 12.02 6.62 -9.57
CA ASP A 11 12.93 7.28 -8.62
C ASP A 11 12.39 8.63 -8.15
N ALA A 12 11.79 9.42 -9.05
CA ALA A 12 11.09 10.65 -8.71
C ALA A 12 9.91 10.38 -7.76
N PHE A 13 9.13 9.32 -8.01
CA PHE A 13 8.03 8.92 -7.15
C PHE A 13 8.51 8.51 -5.75
N VAL A 14 9.56 7.70 -5.65
CA VAL A 14 10.19 7.34 -4.37
C VAL A 14 10.69 8.58 -3.63
N SER A 15 11.32 9.52 -4.37
CA SER A 15 11.80 10.79 -3.82
C SER A 15 10.66 11.63 -3.23
N TRP A 16 9.52 11.69 -3.94
CA TRP A 16 8.31 12.38 -3.48
C TRP A 16 7.65 11.69 -2.28
N VAL A 17 7.56 10.36 -2.28
CA VAL A 17 7.04 9.60 -1.12
C VAL A 17 7.90 9.85 0.12
N ASN A 18 9.23 9.85 -0.01
CA ASN A 18 10.13 10.14 1.12
C ASN A 18 9.90 11.54 1.70
N ASN A 19 9.66 12.53 0.84
CA ASN A 19 9.36 13.89 1.27
C ASN A 19 8.00 13.99 1.94
N THR A 20 6.97 13.41 1.31
CA THR A 20 5.59 13.44 1.77
C THR A 20 5.43 12.76 3.13
N LEU A 21 6.07 11.61 3.33
CA LEU A 21 6.10 10.91 4.62
C LEU A 21 7.06 11.56 5.63
N GLY A 22 7.81 12.61 5.26
CA GLY A 22 8.80 13.25 6.13
C GLY A 22 9.89 12.29 6.60
N ILE A 23 10.30 11.34 5.73
CA ILE A 23 11.41 10.40 5.98
C ILE A 23 12.74 11.06 5.61
N GLN A 24 12.74 11.76 4.48
CA GLN A 24 13.91 12.48 3.99
C GLN A 24 13.44 13.73 3.24
N ARG A 25 14.10 14.87 3.46
CA ARG A 25 13.89 16.06 2.63
C ARG A 25 14.49 15.81 1.26
N THR A 26 13.66 15.89 0.23
CA THR A 26 14.07 15.68 -1.17
C THR A 26 13.59 16.86 -2.02
N PRO A 27 14.14 17.09 -3.23
CA PRO A 27 13.69 18.18 -4.09
C PRO A 27 12.26 17.97 -4.65
N HIS A 28 11.72 16.75 -4.62
CA HIS A 28 10.40 16.42 -5.15
C HIS A 28 9.32 16.62 -4.06
N VAL A 29 8.89 17.86 -3.85
CA VAL A 29 7.81 18.18 -2.89
C VAL A 29 6.42 17.93 -3.48
N MET A 30 6.27 18.26 -4.77
CA MET A 30 5.04 18.09 -5.53
C MET A 30 5.19 16.94 -6.52
N TRP A 31 4.14 16.15 -6.69
CA TRP A 31 4.05 15.10 -7.69
C TRP A 31 3.28 15.60 -8.90
N ASN A 32 3.91 15.54 -10.07
CA ASN A 32 3.26 15.90 -11.33
C ASN A 32 2.53 14.69 -11.90
N GLN A 33 1.20 14.76 -12.05
CA GLN A 33 0.43 13.66 -12.67
C GLN A 33 0.74 13.44 -14.16
N ALA A 34 1.45 14.36 -14.81
CA ALA A 34 1.95 14.16 -16.16
C ALA A 34 3.16 13.20 -16.26
N ASP A 35 3.73 12.79 -15.13
CA ASP A 35 4.79 11.78 -15.10
C ASP A 35 4.29 10.42 -15.66
N ASP A 36 5.20 9.53 -16.03
CA ASP A 36 4.87 8.20 -16.56
C ASP A 36 4.39 7.23 -15.47
N PHE A 37 4.66 7.55 -14.20
CA PHE A 37 4.18 6.78 -13.07
C PHE A 37 2.74 7.16 -12.67
N ASP A 38 1.80 6.21 -12.78
CA ASP A 38 0.37 6.43 -12.58
C ASP A 38 -0.01 6.40 -11.09
N PHE A 39 0.05 7.55 -10.43
CA PHE A 39 -0.39 7.72 -9.04
C PHE A 39 -1.84 8.21 -8.95
N ARG A 40 -2.68 7.51 -8.17
CA ARG A 40 -4.09 7.90 -7.96
C ARG A 40 -4.55 7.74 -6.53
N ILE A 41 -5.42 8.66 -6.10
CA ILE A 41 -6.09 8.59 -4.80
C ILE A 41 -7.54 8.17 -5.00
N MET A 42 -7.91 7.03 -4.42
CA MET A 42 -9.19 6.37 -4.56
C MET A 42 -10.12 6.71 -3.39
N SER A 43 -11.39 6.99 -3.68
CA SER A 43 -12.37 7.44 -2.69
C SER A 43 -12.79 6.35 -1.70
N THR A 44 -12.77 5.08 -2.11
CA THR A 44 -13.18 3.91 -1.30
C THR A 44 -12.24 2.72 -1.52
N PRO A 45 -12.17 1.76 -0.59
CA PRO A 45 -11.38 0.54 -0.79
C PRO A 45 -11.96 -0.34 -1.91
N GLN A 46 -13.26 -0.30 -2.17
CA GLN A 46 -13.91 -0.96 -3.31
C GLN A 46 -13.41 -0.39 -4.63
N ALA A 47 -13.39 0.94 -4.77
CA ALA A 47 -12.91 1.60 -5.99
C ALA A 47 -11.41 1.32 -6.21
N LEU A 48 -10.64 1.24 -5.13
CA LEU A 48 -9.24 0.83 -5.18
C LEU A 48 -9.09 -0.60 -5.73
N GLU A 49 -9.84 -1.56 -5.17
CA GLU A 49 -9.80 -2.94 -5.63
C GLU A 49 -10.24 -3.07 -7.10
N GLU A 50 -11.32 -2.39 -7.50
CA GLU A 50 -11.81 -2.38 -8.88
C GLU A 50 -10.75 -1.85 -9.85
N ALA A 51 -10.08 -0.74 -9.51
CA ALA A 51 -9.00 -0.19 -10.33
C ALA A 51 -7.81 -1.15 -10.46
N ILE A 52 -7.47 -1.88 -9.40
CA ILE A 52 -6.41 -2.90 -9.44
C ILE A 52 -6.82 -4.11 -10.29
N ARG A 53 -8.08 -4.55 -10.19
CA ARG A 53 -8.62 -5.63 -11.02
C ARG A 53 -8.60 -5.28 -12.50
N LYS A 54 -8.95 -4.04 -12.85
CA LYS A 54 -8.85 -3.55 -14.22
C LYS A 54 -7.43 -3.65 -14.78
N ARG A 55 -6.40 -3.34 -13.98
CA ARG A 55 -5.00 -3.51 -14.41
C ARG A 55 -4.63 -4.98 -14.64
N LEU A 56 -5.18 -5.90 -13.85
CA LEU A 56 -5.01 -7.34 -14.09
C LEU A 56 -5.68 -7.81 -15.39
N GLU A 57 -6.85 -7.29 -15.72
CA GLU A 57 -7.54 -7.56 -17.00
C GLU A 57 -6.71 -7.11 -18.20
N GLU A 58 -6.01 -5.97 -18.07
CA GLU A 58 -5.03 -5.42 -19.02
C GLU A 58 -3.70 -6.21 -19.05
N LYS A 59 -3.60 -7.35 -18.36
CA LYS A 59 -2.43 -8.25 -18.30
C LYS A 59 -1.22 -7.68 -17.56
N PHE A 60 -1.40 -6.61 -16.78
CA PHE A 60 -0.38 -6.16 -15.84
C PHE A 60 -0.39 -7.02 -14.57
N THR A 61 0.74 -7.08 -13.87
CA THR A 61 0.81 -7.63 -12.51
C THR A 61 0.33 -6.60 -11.50
N ALA A 62 -0.63 -6.94 -10.66
CA ALA A 62 -1.11 -6.01 -9.64
C ALA A 62 -1.62 -6.69 -8.37
N ARG A 63 -1.40 -6.07 -7.21
CA ARG A 63 -1.86 -6.57 -5.90
C ARG A 63 -2.31 -5.45 -4.97
N LEU A 64 -3.24 -5.81 -4.09
CA LEU A 64 -3.61 -4.98 -2.95
C LEU A 64 -2.68 -5.26 -1.77
N ALA A 65 -2.32 -4.21 -1.05
CA ALA A 65 -1.61 -4.28 0.21
C ALA A 65 -2.16 -3.24 1.20
N ALA A 66 -1.85 -3.41 2.48
CA ALA A 66 -2.29 -2.47 3.50
C ALA A 66 -1.28 -2.35 4.64
N GLY A 67 -1.35 -1.24 5.37
CA GLY A 67 -0.71 -1.12 6.69
C GLY A 67 -1.33 -2.11 7.68
N PHE A 68 -0.58 -2.49 8.71
CA PHE A 68 -0.95 -3.59 9.59
C PHE A 68 -1.94 -3.13 10.69
N CYS A 69 -3.15 -2.78 10.27
CA CYS A 69 -4.20 -2.20 11.11
C CYS A 69 -5.30 -3.17 11.56
N TRP A 70 -5.18 -4.45 11.21
CA TRP A 70 -6.15 -5.50 11.56
C TRP A 70 -5.43 -6.73 12.11
N PRO A 71 -6.12 -7.61 12.88
CA PRO A 71 -5.58 -8.91 13.23
C PRO A 71 -5.11 -9.67 11.99
N TRP A 72 -4.11 -10.53 12.13
CA TRP A 72 -3.76 -11.49 11.09
C TRP A 72 -3.95 -12.88 11.69
N SER A 73 -5.12 -13.46 11.48
CA SER A 73 -5.52 -14.75 12.02
C SER A 73 -4.85 -15.90 11.26
N LYS A 74 -4.74 -17.07 11.90
CA LYS A 74 -4.36 -18.30 11.19
C LYS A 74 -5.51 -18.77 10.30
N PRO A 75 -5.24 -19.51 9.21
CA PRO A 75 -6.30 -20.15 8.44
C PRO A 75 -7.22 -20.98 9.34
N ARG A 76 -8.51 -21.06 8.99
CA ARG A 76 -9.50 -21.90 9.67
C ARG A 76 -9.15 -23.38 9.49
N SER A 77 -9.79 -24.26 10.27
CA SER A 77 -9.58 -25.71 10.18
C SER A 77 -9.83 -26.29 8.79
N ASN A 78 -10.69 -25.67 7.98
CA ASN A 78 -10.95 -26.03 6.59
C ASN A 78 -9.96 -25.43 5.57
N GLY A 79 -8.90 -24.76 6.02
CA GLY A 79 -7.87 -24.14 5.20
C GLY A 79 -8.24 -22.77 4.61
N THR A 80 -9.43 -22.23 4.87
CA THR A 80 -9.84 -20.89 4.40
C THR A 80 -9.23 -19.78 5.26
N LEU A 81 -8.96 -18.62 4.66
CA LEU A 81 -8.41 -17.45 5.35
C LEU A 81 -9.52 -16.66 6.06
N VAL A 82 -9.20 -16.10 7.23
CA VAL A 82 -10.13 -15.25 7.98
C VAL A 82 -10.18 -13.86 7.37
N ASP A 83 -11.39 -13.32 7.27
CA ASP A 83 -11.67 -12.00 6.73
C ASP A 83 -11.38 -10.91 7.76
N ASP A 84 -10.11 -10.76 8.13
CA ASP A 84 -9.71 -9.85 9.20
C ASP A 84 -9.72 -8.37 8.77
N VAL A 85 -9.51 -8.06 7.47
CA VAL A 85 -9.49 -6.69 6.99
C VAL A 85 -10.91 -6.23 6.72
N VAL A 86 -11.44 -5.42 7.64
CA VAL A 86 -12.81 -4.91 7.62
C VAL A 86 -12.80 -3.38 7.61
N ILE A 87 -13.41 -2.79 6.58
CA ILE A 87 -13.59 -1.34 6.39
C ILE A 87 -15.02 -1.08 5.93
N GLY A 88 -15.92 -0.84 6.88
CA GLY A 88 -17.36 -0.82 6.59
C GLY A 88 -17.78 -2.16 5.96
N ASP A 89 -18.39 -2.11 4.78
CA ASP A 89 -18.81 -3.31 4.03
C ASP A 89 -17.68 -3.94 3.20
N TYR A 90 -16.51 -3.30 3.12
CA TYR A 90 -15.36 -3.88 2.45
C TYR A 90 -14.67 -4.88 3.37
N VAL A 91 -14.63 -6.14 2.94
CA VAL A 91 -14.15 -7.26 3.73
C VAL A 91 -13.24 -8.14 2.88
N ARG A 92 -12.01 -8.36 3.33
CA ARG A 92 -11.03 -9.24 2.67
C ARG A 92 -10.14 -9.96 3.67
N PRO A 93 -9.64 -11.15 3.34
CA PRO A 93 -8.58 -11.78 4.11
C PRO A 93 -7.22 -11.13 3.83
N TRP A 94 -6.33 -11.19 4.82
CA TRP A 94 -4.89 -11.04 4.56
C TRP A 94 -4.37 -12.19 3.70
N ASN A 95 -3.17 -12.03 3.14
CA ASN A 95 -2.45 -13.15 2.55
C ASN A 95 -2.15 -14.25 3.58
N ALA A 96 -1.95 -15.48 3.12
CA ALA A 96 -1.59 -16.58 4.02
C ALA A 96 -0.26 -16.27 4.74
N LYS A 97 -0.14 -16.66 6.02
CA LYS A 97 1.12 -16.60 6.77
C LYS A 97 2.11 -17.64 6.26
N SER A 98 3.40 -17.40 6.44
CA SER A 98 4.45 -18.36 6.11
C SER A 98 4.34 -19.66 6.93
N ASP A 99 3.84 -19.60 8.16
CA ASP A 99 3.59 -20.77 9.04
C ASP A 99 2.19 -21.39 8.84
N SER A 100 1.48 -21.02 7.77
CA SER A 100 0.18 -21.62 7.45
C SER A 100 0.35 -23.11 7.14
N GLY A 101 -0.50 -23.94 7.75
CA GLY A 101 -0.60 -25.36 7.44
C GLY A 101 -1.32 -25.60 6.11
N SER A 102 -2.26 -26.54 6.09
CA SER A 102 -3.07 -26.83 4.91
C SER A 102 -3.94 -25.62 4.53
N LEU A 103 -3.83 -25.18 3.27
CA LEU A 103 -4.64 -24.11 2.69
C LEU A 103 -5.70 -24.73 1.76
N ALA A 104 -6.88 -24.10 1.70
CA ALA A 104 -7.94 -24.53 0.80
C ALA A 104 -7.53 -24.30 -0.67
N PRO A 105 -8.10 -25.07 -1.63
CA PRO A 105 -7.84 -24.87 -3.06
C PRO A 105 -8.05 -23.41 -3.48
N GLY A 106 -7.15 -22.90 -4.32
CA GLY A 106 -7.19 -21.51 -4.79
C GLY A 106 -6.62 -20.47 -3.82
N ILE A 107 -6.07 -20.89 -2.67
CA ILE A 107 -5.36 -20.00 -1.75
C ILE A 107 -3.85 -20.29 -1.86
N PRO A 108 -3.06 -19.41 -2.49
CA PRO A 108 -1.61 -19.58 -2.55
C PRO A 108 -0.97 -19.48 -1.18
N LYS A 109 0.18 -20.15 -1.05
CA LYS A 109 1.15 -19.88 0.02
C LYS A 109 1.69 -18.45 -0.12
N GLU A 110 2.17 -17.91 0.98
CA GLU A 110 2.76 -16.58 1.09
C GLU A 110 3.78 -16.26 -0.01
N SER A 111 4.68 -17.19 -0.32
CA SER A 111 5.71 -17.03 -1.35
C SER A 111 5.20 -17.00 -2.80
N LEU A 112 3.96 -17.44 -3.03
CA LEU A 112 3.32 -17.47 -4.35
C LEU A 112 2.23 -16.40 -4.49
N TRP A 113 1.83 -15.73 -3.40
CA TRP A 113 0.73 -14.78 -3.36
C TRP A 113 0.81 -13.69 -4.45
N ALA A 114 2.02 -13.18 -4.69
CA ALA A 114 2.26 -12.12 -5.66
C ALA A 114 1.99 -12.52 -7.12
N TYR A 115 2.08 -13.81 -7.46
CA TYR A 115 2.03 -14.30 -8.84
C TYR A 115 0.81 -15.19 -9.11
N ASP A 116 0.35 -15.93 -8.09
CA ASP A 116 -0.78 -16.83 -8.21
C ASP A 116 -2.11 -16.06 -8.30
N SER A 117 -2.99 -16.46 -9.22
CA SER A 117 -4.29 -15.83 -9.42
C SER A 117 -5.17 -15.81 -8.17
N GLY A 118 -5.04 -16.80 -7.29
CA GLY A 118 -5.75 -16.88 -6.02
C GLY A 118 -5.34 -15.81 -5.00
N GLY A 119 -4.19 -15.16 -5.22
CA GLY A 119 -3.68 -14.07 -4.39
C GLY A 119 -4.42 -12.75 -4.59
N VAL A 120 -5.14 -12.57 -5.71
CA VAL A 120 -5.85 -11.30 -6.01
C VAL A 120 -6.96 -10.96 -5.01
N ASN A 121 -7.56 -11.98 -4.41
CA ASN A 121 -8.65 -11.81 -3.44
C ASN A 121 -8.13 -11.60 -2.01
N GLN A 122 -6.82 -11.43 -1.84
CA GLN A 122 -6.14 -11.29 -0.55
C GLN A 122 -5.43 -9.94 -0.50
N ILE A 123 -5.31 -9.39 0.69
CA ILE A 123 -4.52 -8.18 0.94
C ILE A 123 -3.13 -8.59 1.43
N GLY A 124 -2.09 -8.11 0.75
CA GLY A 124 -0.71 -8.32 1.16
C GLY A 124 -0.35 -7.50 2.39
N CYS A 125 0.26 -8.14 3.38
CA CYS A 125 0.94 -7.43 4.46
C CYS A 125 2.33 -6.95 4.00
N VAL A 126 2.88 -5.95 4.69
CA VAL A 126 4.21 -5.38 4.36
C VAL A 126 5.33 -6.42 4.30
N TYR A 127 5.27 -7.43 5.18
CA TYR A 127 6.30 -8.47 5.29
C TYR A 127 6.39 -9.33 4.03
N THR A 128 5.25 -9.63 3.40
CA THR A 128 5.19 -10.38 2.15
C THR A 128 5.44 -9.46 0.95
N ALA A 129 4.85 -8.26 0.95
CA ALA A 129 5.03 -7.29 -0.13
C ALA A 129 6.48 -6.84 -0.32
N GLN A 130 7.33 -6.90 0.71
CA GLN A 130 8.72 -6.45 0.65
C GLN A 130 9.58 -7.24 -0.36
N GLY A 131 9.21 -8.48 -0.69
CA GLY A 131 9.95 -9.36 -1.61
C GLY A 131 9.46 -9.35 -3.06
N PHE A 132 8.43 -8.56 -3.39
CA PHE A 132 7.79 -8.60 -4.71
C PHE A 132 7.68 -7.22 -5.34
N GLU A 133 7.77 -7.17 -6.65
CA GLU A 133 7.49 -5.98 -7.46
C GLU A 133 6.28 -6.26 -8.35
N PHE A 134 5.44 -5.24 -8.53
CA PHE A 134 4.24 -5.31 -9.36
C PHE A 134 4.28 -4.20 -10.39
N ASP A 135 3.62 -4.37 -11.53
CA ASP A 135 3.35 -3.23 -12.41
C ASP A 135 2.52 -2.17 -11.65
N TYR A 136 1.47 -2.59 -10.95
CA TYR A 136 0.62 -1.70 -10.16
C TYR A 136 0.43 -2.22 -8.73
N VAL A 137 0.44 -1.31 -7.75
CA VAL A 137 0.09 -1.63 -6.36
C VAL A 137 -1.11 -0.81 -5.93
N GLY A 138 -2.05 -1.44 -5.24
CA GLY A 138 -3.11 -0.74 -4.51
C GLY A 138 -2.83 -0.78 -3.02
N VAL A 139 -2.79 0.39 -2.37
CA VAL A 139 -2.45 0.50 -0.95
C VAL A 139 -3.64 1.04 -0.18
N ILE A 140 -4.07 0.30 0.83
CA ILE A 140 -4.95 0.83 1.87
C ILE A 140 -4.07 1.46 2.94
N PHE A 141 -4.09 2.79 3.00
CA PHE A 141 -3.40 3.58 4.00
C PHE A 141 -4.25 3.67 5.26
N GLY A 142 -3.89 2.87 6.25
CA GLY A 142 -4.62 2.69 7.49
C GLY A 142 -4.39 3.79 8.53
N PRO A 143 -5.17 3.77 9.62
CA PRO A 143 -5.14 4.81 10.65
C PRO A 143 -4.00 4.66 11.67
N ASP A 144 -3.05 3.73 11.47
CA ASP A 144 -1.87 3.57 12.33
C ASP A 144 -0.78 4.61 12.10
N LEU A 145 -0.90 5.40 11.02
CA LEU A 145 -0.10 6.59 10.75
C LEU A 145 -1.02 7.67 10.18
N VAL A 146 -1.04 8.83 10.82
CA VAL A 146 -1.87 9.96 10.40
C VAL A 146 -1.05 11.24 10.34
N TYR A 147 -1.41 12.13 9.42
CA TYR A 147 -0.90 13.50 9.42
C TYR A 147 -1.74 14.38 10.33
N VAL A 148 -1.07 15.17 11.19
CA VAL A 148 -1.70 16.10 12.12
C VAL A 148 -1.41 17.54 11.63
N PRO A 149 -2.37 18.20 10.95
CA PRO A 149 -2.15 19.50 10.33
C PRO A 149 -1.70 20.58 11.32
N GLU A 150 -2.23 20.55 12.55
CA GLU A 150 -1.92 21.55 13.59
C GLU A 150 -0.47 21.47 14.06
N ALA A 151 0.11 20.26 14.04
CA ALA A 151 1.51 20.02 14.38
C ALA A 151 2.43 20.08 13.15
N ALA A 152 1.85 20.16 11.95
CA ALA A 152 2.53 19.97 10.67
C ALA A 152 3.40 18.71 10.61
N ASP A 153 3.03 17.65 11.35
CA ASP A 153 3.85 16.44 11.51
C ASP A 153 3.00 15.16 11.49
N TRP A 154 3.69 14.04 11.34
CA TRP A 154 3.13 12.70 11.34
C TRP A 154 3.05 12.13 12.75
N LYS A 155 1.94 11.47 13.04
CA LYS A 155 1.71 10.77 14.30
C LYS A 155 1.42 9.30 14.03
N GLY A 156 2.21 8.42 14.64
CA GLY A 156 1.89 7.00 14.69
C GLY A 156 0.88 6.69 15.79
N GLU A 157 -0.20 5.99 15.44
CA GLU A 157 -1.27 5.58 16.36
C GLU A 157 -1.09 4.10 16.76
N LYS A 158 -0.31 3.85 17.82
CA LYS A 158 0.01 2.49 18.31
C LYS A 158 -1.22 1.62 18.61
N THR A 159 -2.33 2.24 19.00
CA THR A 159 -3.60 1.55 19.31
C THR A 159 -4.31 1.06 18.07
N LYS A 160 -4.02 1.65 16.90
CA LYS A 160 -4.57 1.27 15.59
C LYS A 160 -3.70 0.28 14.83
N SER A 161 -2.47 0.05 15.29
CA SER A 161 -1.59 -0.98 14.73
C SER A 161 -1.76 -2.33 15.46
N PHE A 162 -1.76 -3.41 14.69
CA PHE A 162 -1.69 -4.80 15.14
C PHE A 162 -0.28 -5.39 14.97
N ASP A 163 0.67 -4.60 14.47
CA ASP A 163 2.07 -5.02 14.35
C ASP A 163 2.77 -4.98 15.72
N THR A 164 2.79 -6.13 16.39
CA THR A 164 3.41 -6.25 17.72
C THR A 164 4.92 -5.97 17.71
N VAL A 165 5.62 -6.21 16.60
CA VAL A 165 7.06 -5.97 16.48
C VAL A 165 7.31 -4.47 16.41
N VAL A 166 6.59 -3.78 15.52
CA VAL A 166 6.70 -2.33 15.36
C VAL A 166 6.25 -1.61 16.64
N LYS A 167 5.20 -2.07 17.32
CA LYS A 167 4.73 -1.48 18.60
C LYS A 167 5.76 -1.52 19.71
N ARG A 168 6.63 -2.53 19.74
CA ARG A 168 7.70 -2.67 20.75
C ARG A 168 8.87 -1.71 20.51
N SER A 169 8.88 -0.96 19.41
CA SER A 169 9.95 -0.02 19.08
C SER A 169 9.93 1.31 19.87
N GLY A 170 8.95 1.49 20.76
CA GLY A 170 8.88 2.66 21.64
C GLY A 170 8.68 3.94 20.83
N ASP A 171 9.60 4.89 20.98
CA ASP A 171 9.55 6.21 20.34
C ASP A 171 9.83 6.15 18.83
N ARG A 172 10.41 5.04 18.35
CA ARG A 172 10.66 4.83 16.91
C ARG A 172 9.43 4.35 16.14
N PHE A 173 8.30 4.15 16.81
CA PHE A 173 7.09 3.61 16.21
C PHE A 173 6.67 4.39 14.95
N THR A 174 6.52 5.71 15.05
CA THR A 174 6.12 6.56 13.91
C THR A 174 7.08 6.40 12.73
N GLN A 175 8.39 6.36 12.98
CA GLN A 175 9.39 6.19 11.92
C GLN A 175 9.29 4.80 11.26
N MET A 176 9.06 3.75 12.05
CA MET A 176 8.89 2.41 11.51
C MET A 176 7.63 2.28 10.66
N VAL A 177 6.51 2.86 11.09
CA VAL A 177 5.26 2.85 10.30
C VAL A 177 5.41 3.71 9.04
N LYS A 178 6.10 4.85 9.10
CA LYS A 178 6.49 5.62 7.90
C LYS A 178 7.26 4.76 6.90
N ASN A 179 8.25 4.00 7.38
CA ASN A 179 9.03 3.11 6.52
C ASN A 179 8.18 1.98 5.93
N THR A 180 7.22 1.44 6.69
CA THR A 180 6.22 0.48 6.19
C THR A 180 5.44 1.08 5.02
N TYR A 181 4.85 2.26 5.17
CA TYR A 181 4.10 2.89 4.08
C TYR A 181 4.97 3.31 2.91
N ARG A 182 6.20 3.77 3.16
CA ARG A 182 7.18 4.01 2.09
C ARG A 182 7.37 2.74 1.26
N VAL A 183 7.59 1.60 1.91
CA VAL A 183 7.72 0.31 1.23
C VAL A 183 6.47 0.03 0.41
N LEU A 184 5.28 0.04 1.00
CA LEU A 184 4.03 -0.32 0.30
C LEU A 184 3.76 0.56 -0.92
N LEU A 185 3.91 1.88 -0.77
CA LEU A 185 3.63 2.85 -1.84
C LEU A 185 4.58 2.68 -3.02
N THR A 186 5.83 2.29 -2.77
CA THR A 186 6.87 2.18 -3.81
C THR A 186 7.05 0.77 -4.35
N ARG A 187 6.07 -0.13 -4.21
CA ARG A 187 6.13 -1.50 -4.80
C ARG A 187 5.65 -1.57 -6.24
N GLY A 188 4.90 -0.57 -6.71
CA GLY A 188 4.51 -0.48 -8.11
C GLY A 188 5.67 0.01 -8.97
N MET A 189 5.83 -0.56 -10.16
CA MET A 189 6.81 -0.14 -11.17
C MET A 189 6.21 0.84 -12.20
N LYS A 190 4.89 0.81 -12.39
CA LYS A 190 4.14 1.64 -13.33
C LYS A 190 3.09 2.52 -12.65
N GLY A 191 2.58 2.12 -11.49
CA GLY A 191 1.62 2.94 -10.77
C GLY A 191 1.33 2.50 -9.35
N CYS A 192 0.78 3.43 -8.57
CA CYS A 192 0.38 3.24 -7.19
C CYS A 192 -0.98 3.91 -6.96
N TYR A 193 -1.97 3.12 -6.57
CA TYR A 193 -3.30 3.62 -6.20
C TYR A 193 -3.46 3.52 -4.70
N VAL A 194 -4.03 4.55 -4.07
CA VAL A 194 -4.09 4.60 -2.62
C VAL A 194 -5.48 4.99 -2.15
N HIS A 195 -6.01 4.26 -1.18
CA HIS A 195 -7.17 4.67 -0.41
C HIS A 195 -6.72 5.04 1.01
N PHE A 196 -7.05 6.26 1.46
CA PHE A 196 -6.73 6.73 2.80
C PHE A 196 -7.93 6.60 3.73
N MET A 197 -7.71 5.98 4.89
CA MET A 197 -8.72 5.87 5.94
C MET A 197 -8.83 7.15 6.79
N ASP A 198 -7.77 7.97 6.82
CA ASP A 198 -7.75 9.27 7.49
C ASP A 198 -7.79 10.42 6.47
N LYS A 199 -8.70 11.38 6.68
CA LYS A 199 -8.94 12.47 5.72
C LYS A 199 -7.88 13.56 5.74
N ASN A 200 -7.26 13.84 6.89
CA ASN A 200 -6.17 14.80 6.95
C ASN A 200 -4.94 14.29 6.19
N THR A 201 -4.67 12.99 6.32
CA THR A 201 -3.63 12.29 5.58
C THR A 201 -3.92 12.30 4.08
N GLU A 202 -5.15 12.01 3.67
CA GLU A 202 -5.57 12.13 2.27
C GLU A 202 -5.35 13.55 1.74
N ASN A 203 -5.78 14.56 2.51
CA ASN A 203 -5.66 15.97 2.14
C ASN A 203 -4.20 16.41 1.98
N LEU A 204 -3.29 15.93 2.84
CA LEU A 204 -1.85 16.16 2.68
C LEU A 204 -1.37 15.63 1.32
N PHE A 205 -1.68 14.37 0.99
CA PHE A 205 -1.25 13.78 -0.28
C PHE A 205 -1.85 14.53 -1.48
N ARG A 206 -3.14 14.88 -1.43
CA ARG A 206 -3.80 15.70 -2.47
C ARG A 206 -3.14 17.06 -2.63
N SER A 207 -2.79 17.73 -1.54
CA SER A 207 -2.11 19.04 -1.57
C SER A 207 -0.71 18.99 -2.18
N ARG A 208 -0.12 17.79 -2.30
CA ARG A 208 1.20 17.55 -2.87
C ARG A 208 1.16 16.92 -4.26
N VAL A 209 0.02 16.97 -4.94
CA VAL A 209 -0.17 16.50 -6.30
C VAL A 209 -0.62 17.67 -7.16
N GLU A 210 0.08 17.89 -8.28
CA GLU A 210 -0.24 18.92 -9.25
C GLU A 210 -0.87 18.29 -10.50
N HIS A 211 -1.93 18.93 -10.99
CA HIS A 211 -2.57 18.59 -12.25
C HIS A 211 -2.01 19.52 -13.34
N THR A 212 -0.81 19.22 -13.83
CA THR A 212 -0.27 19.93 -14.98
C THR A 212 -0.75 19.22 -16.24
N ALA A 213 -1.50 19.90 -17.10
CA ALA A 213 -1.90 19.34 -18.39
C ALA A 213 -0.64 18.98 -19.18
N LYS A 214 -0.59 17.76 -19.75
CA LYS A 214 0.45 17.41 -20.73
C LYS A 214 0.32 18.41 -21.88
N VAL A 215 1.30 19.29 -22.04
CA VAL A 215 1.40 20.12 -23.25
C VAL A 215 1.58 19.14 -24.40
N GLN A 216 0.59 19.16 -25.30
CA GLN A 216 0.48 18.26 -26.45
C GLN A 216 1.53 18.57 -27.51
#